data_AF-A0A961XMU7-F1
#
_entry.id   AF-A0A961XMU7-F1
#
_cell.length_a   1.000
_cell.length_b   1.000
_cell.length_c   1.000
_cell.angle_alpha   90.00
_cell.angle_beta   90.00
_cell.angle_gamma   90.00
#
_symmetry.space_group_name_H-M   'P 1'
#
loop_
_entity.id
_entity.type
_entity.pdbx_description
1 polymer ?
#
loop_
_entity_poly.entity_id
_entity_poly.type
_entity_poly.pdbx_seq_one_letter_code
_entity_poly.pdbx_strand_id
1 'polypeptide(L)'
;TGYSSLSYILKFPFDKIKIDRSFVTGIASDEAARAILRMISTLGESLNIGIIAEGVETAEQVTFLRSINCHQFQGYFFAKPINQRNLAEYFEKEVSLMPADTDQESPKQATRAA
;
A
#
# COMPACT_ATOMS: atom_id res chain seq x y z
N THR A 1 2.12 -12.93 15.52
CA THR A 1 0.83 -12.35 15.95
C THR A 1 1.01 -11.65 17.28
N GLY A 2 0.22 -10.60 17.54
CA GLY A 2 0.21 -9.81 18.79
C GLY A 2 -1.00 -8.86 18.81
N TYR A 3 -1.36 -8.32 19.97
CA TYR A 3 -2.43 -7.33 20.09
C TYR A 3 -1.90 -5.94 19.75
N SER A 4 -2.50 -5.29 18.76
CA SER A 4 -2.21 -3.89 18.44
C SER A 4 -3.28 -3.00 19.07
N SER A 5 -2.87 -1.92 19.73
CA SER A 5 -3.78 -0.90 20.23
C SER A 5 -3.86 0.25 19.24
N LEU A 6 -5.07 0.59 18.80
CA LEU A 6 -5.32 1.80 17.99
C LEU A 6 -4.85 3.06 18.71
N SER A 7 -4.80 3.05 20.04
CA SER A 7 -4.29 4.18 20.83
C SER A 7 -2.81 4.46 20.58
N TYR A 8 -2.01 3.51 20.07
CA TYR A 8 -0.61 3.78 19.69
C TYR A 8 -0.49 4.47 18.34
N ILE A 9 -1.41 4.22 17.40
CA ILE A 9 -1.45 4.92 16.10
C ILE A 9 -1.54 6.44 16.31
N LEU A 10 -2.26 6.87 17.35
CA LEU A 10 -2.42 8.29 17.69
C LEU A 10 -1.21 8.89 18.43
N LYS A 11 -0.31 8.05 18.98
CA LYS A 11 0.81 8.51 19.82
C LYS A 11 2.11 8.67 19.06
N PHE A 12 2.25 8.00 17.92
CA PHE A 12 3.46 8.04 17.12
C PHE A 12 3.16 8.61 15.75
N PRO A 13 4.09 9.42 15.18
CA PRO A 13 3.93 9.98 13.84
C PRO A 13 4.24 8.90 12.80
N PHE A 14 3.27 8.01 12.56
CA PHE A 14 3.40 7.00 11.50
C PHE A 14 3.07 7.63 10.15
N ASP A 15 3.97 7.46 9.17
CA ASP A 15 3.71 7.91 7.80
C ASP A 15 2.81 6.93 7.02
N LYS A 16 2.86 5.64 7.38
CA LYS A 16 2.13 4.58 6.69
C LYS A 16 1.66 3.43 7.59
N ILE A 17 0.52 2.85 7.23
CA ILE A 17 0.02 1.58 7.77
C ILE A 17 0.29 0.47 6.74
N LYS A 18 0.93 -0.61 7.19
CA LYS A 18 1.17 -1.80 6.38
C LYS A 18 0.09 -2.84 6.62
N ILE A 19 -0.55 -3.31 5.56
CA ILE A 19 -1.49 -4.42 5.58
C ILE A 19 -0.68 -5.69 5.29
N ASP A 20 -0.59 -6.57 6.30
CA ASP A 20 0.17 -7.81 6.20
C ASP A 20 -0.44 -8.80 5.18
N ARG A 21 0.43 -9.61 4.56
CA ARG A 21 0.07 -10.63 3.55
C ARG A 21 -1.06 -11.56 3.99
N SER A 22 -1.15 -11.89 5.27
CA SER A 22 -2.21 -12.75 5.79
C SER A 22 -3.62 -12.23 5.48
N PHE A 23 -3.83 -10.91 5.52
CA PHE A 23 -5.12 -10.29 5.13
C PHE A 23 -5.30 -10.25 3.61
N VAL A 24 -4.23 -9.98 2.86
CA VAL A 24 -4.27 -9.89 1.38
C VAL A 24 -4.56 -11.25 0.75
N THR A 25 -4.02 -12.33 1.32
CA THR A 25 -4.25 -13.70 0.83
C THR A 25 -5.72 -14.10 0.92
N GLY A 26 -6.46 -13.58 1.91
CA GLY A 26 -7.88 -13.86 2.13
C GLY A 26 -8.84 -13.15 1.17
N ILE A 27 -8.37 -12.18 0.36
CA ILE A 27 -9.25 -11.32 -0.47
C ILE A 27 -10.18 -12.13 -1.38
N ALA A 28 -9.79 -13.29 -1.91
CA ALA A 28 -10.64 -14.02 -2.86
C ALA A 28 -11.81 -14.75 -2.16
N SER A 29 -11.65 -15.17 -0.90
CA SER A 29 -12.52 -16.16 -0.27
C SER A 29 -13.08 -15.77 1.10
N ASP A 30 -12.61 -14.67 1.69
CA ASP A 30 -12.96 -14.27 3.05
C ASP A 30 -13.55 -12.85 3.09
N GLU A 31 -14.87 -12.76 3.26
CA GLU A 31 -15.56 -11.48 3.36
C GLU A 31 -15.24 -10.74 4.67
N ALA A 32 -14.90 -11.45 5.75
CA ALA A 32 -14.44 -10.82 6.99
C ALA A 32 -13.08 -10.15 6.78
N ALA A 33 -12.15 -10.81 6.06
CA ALA A 33 -10.89 -10.19 5.66
C ALA A 33 -11.14 -8.93 4.81
N ARG A 34 -12.04 -8.98 3.82
CA ARG A 34 -12.43 -7.81 3.01
C ARG A 34 -13.00 -6.67 3.86
N ALA A 35 -13.87 -6.97 4.82
CA ALA A 35 -14.44 -5.98 5.72
C ALA A 35 -13.37 -5.31 6.60
N ILE A 36 -12.42 -6.08 7.12
CA ILE A 36 -11.28 -5.56 7.89
C ILE A 36 -10.41 -4.65 7.01
N LEU A 37 -10.11 -5.06 5.78
CA LEU A 37 -9.33 -4.26 4.83
C LEU A 37 -10.01 -2.92 4.50
N ARG A 38 -11.34 -2.92 4.28
CA ARG A 38 -12.13 -1.69 4.11
C ARG A 38 -11.99 -0.77 5.33
N MET A 39 -12.18 -1.31 6.53
CA MET A 39 -12.05 -0.55 7.77
C MET A 39 -10.65 0.06 7.94
N ILE A 40 -9.59 -0.71 7.67
CA ILE A 40 -8.20 -0.22 7.74
C ILE A 40 -7.98 0.92 6.74
N SER A 41 -8.54 0.79 5.54
CA SER A 41 -8.42 1.85 4.53
C SER A 41 -9.11 3.14 4.97
N THR A 42 -10.37 3.05 5.42
CA THR A 42 -11.09 4.20 5.97
C THR A 42 -10.37 4.84 7.16
N LEU A 43 -9.71 4.04 8.00
CA LEU A 43 -8.88 4.56 9.09
C LEU A 43 -7.68 5.36 8.57
N GLY A 44 -6.95 4.82 7.57
CA GLY A 44 -5.83 5.50 6.93
C GLY A 44 -6.23 6.84 6.34
N GLU A 45 -7.33 6.88 5.58
CA GLU A 45 -7.90 8.11 5.03
C GLU A 45 -8.26 9.12 6.12
N SER A 46 -8.96 8.67 7.17
CA SER A 46 -9.42 9.54 8.26
C SER A 46 -8.29 10.17 9.05
N LEU A 47 -7.14 9.49 9.13
CA LEU A 47 -5.95 9.97 9.83
C LEU A 47 -4.93 10.62 8.89
N ASN A 48 -5.21 10.69 7.59
CA ASN A 48 -4.28 11.11 6.55
C ASN A 48 -2.95 10.32 6.59
N ILE A 49 -3.03 9.01 6.83
CA ILE A 49 -1.92 8.08 6.86
C ILE A 49 -2.02 7.17 5.64
N GLY A 50 -0.95 7.09 4.85
CA GLY A 50 -0.92 6.24 3.67
C GLY A 50 -1.03 4.75 4.02
N ILE A 51 -1.68 3.95 3.18
CA ILE A 51 -1.74 2.50 3.34
C ILE A 51 -0.95 1.80 2.25
N ILE A 52 -0.26 0.71 2.61
CA ILE A 52 0.43 -0.19 1.67
C ILE A 52 0.04 -1.64 1.95
N ALA A 53 -0.36 -2.36 0.91
CA ALA A 53 -0.68 -3.78 0.99
C ALA A 53 0.52 -4.64 0.63
N GLU A 54 0.89 -5.58 1.50
CA GLU A 54 2.00 -6.51 1.30
C GLU A 54 1.52 -7.90 0.88
N GLY A 55 2.32 -8.59 0.07
CA GLY A 55 2.01 -9.93 -0.40
C GLY A 55 0.93 -9.99 -1.48
N VAL A 56 0.84 -8.97 -2.33
CA VAL A 56 -0.04 -8.98 -3.51
C VAL A 56 0.52 -9.90 -4.59
N GLU A 57 -0.26 -10.88 -5.01
CA GLU A 57 0.13 -11.96 -5.92
C GLU A 57 -0.79 -12.07 -7.14
N THR A 58 -1.99 -11.50 -7.11
CA THR A 58 -2.97 -11.61 -8.22
C THR A 58 -3.56 -10.27 -8.65
N ALA A 59 -4.00 -10.19 -9.91
CA ALA A 59 -4.70 -9.01 -10.44
C ALA A 59 -6.04 -8.75 -9.73
N GLU A 60 -6.71 -9.80 -9.25
CA GLU A 60 -7.93 -9.68 -8.45
C GLU A 60 -7.66 -8.96 -7.13
N GLN A 61 -6.57 -9.31 -6.44
CA GLN A 61 -6.15 -8.62 -5.22
C GLN A 61 -5.86 -7.14 -5.49
N VAL A 62 -5.13 -6.82 -6.57
CA VAL A 62 -4.88 -5.42 -6.99
C VAL A 62 -6.19 -4.69 -7.23
N THR A 63 -7.12 -5.31 -7.96
CA THR A 63 -8.41 -4.70 -8.31
C THR A 63 -9.24 -4.39 -7.06
N PHE A 64 -9.31 -5.35 -6.13
CA PHE A 64 -10.00 -5.16 -4.85
C PHE A 64 -9.32 -4.08 -4.00
N LEU A 65 -7.99 -4.11 -3.86
CA LEU A 65 -7.28 -3.14 -3.03
C LEU A 65 -7.44 -1.71 -3.59
N ARG A 66 -7.41 -1.55 -4.92
CA ARG A 66 -7.71 -0.27 -5.58
C ARG A 66 -9.14 0.21 -5.30
N SER A 67 -10.12 -0.68 -5.28
CA SER A 67 -11.53 -0.30 -5.05
C SER A 67 -11.79 0.17 -3.62
N ILE A 68 -10.87 -0.09 -2.70
CA ILE A 68 -10.90 0.44 -1.33
C ILE A 68 -9.84 1.53 -1.12
N ASN A 69 -9.39 2.22 -2.17
CA ASN A 69 -8.42 3.33 -2.12
C ASN A 69 -7.02 2.96 -1.57
N CYS A 70 -6.66 1.67 -1.57
CA CYS A 70 -5.27 1.27 -1.38
C CYS A 70 -4.55 1.37 -2.74
N HIS A 71 -3.60 2.29 -2.87
CA HIS A 71 -2.88 2.53 -4.13
C HIS A 71 -1.40 2.12 -4.10
N GLN A 72 -0.89 1.71 -2.93
CA GLN A 72 0.48 1.22 -2.78
C GLN A 72 0.47 -0.27 -2.52
N PHE A 73 1.25 -1.01 -3.31
CA PHE A 73 1.29 -2.46 -3.27
C PHE A 73 2.73 -2.95 -3.24
N GLN A 74 2.94 -4.05 -2.55
CA GLN A 74 4.16 -4.82 -2.61
C GLN A 74 3.80 -6.30 -2.72
N GLY A 75 4.39 -7.01 -3.68
CA GLY A 75 4.25 -8.45 -3.76
C GLY A 75 4.70 -9.04 -5.08
N TYR A 76 4.62 -10.37 -5.17
CA TYR A 76 5.14 -11.14 -6.30
C TYR A 76 4.36 -10.95 -7.60
N PHE A 77 3.18 -10.33 -7.53
CA PHE A 77 2.48 -9.86 -8.71
C PHE A 77 3.34 -8.88 -9.54
N PHE A 78 4.14 -8.04 -8.86
CA PHE A 78 5.02 -7.06 -9.50
C PHE A 78 6.42 -7.63 -9.70
N ALA A 79 7.06 -8.05 -8.61
CA ALA A 79 8.38 -8.66 -8.67
C ALA A 79 8.63 -9.56 -7.46
N LYS A 80 9.40 -10.62 -7.68
CA LYS A 80 10.03 -11.36 -6.57
C LYS A 80 11.17 -10.52 -5.98
N PRO A 81 11.62 -10.79 -4.74
CA PRO A 81 12.76 -10.11 -4.14
C PRO A 81 13.97 -10.16 -5.07
N ILE A 82 14.48 -8.98 -5.41
CA ILE A 82 15.57 -8.82 -6.36
C ILE A 82 16.86 -8.68 -5.55
N ASN A 83 17.90 -9.41 -5.95
CA ASN A 83 19.20 -9.23 -5.34
C ASN A 83 19.81 -7.87 -5.76
N GLN A 84 20.76 -7.38 -4.96
CA GLN A 84 21.37 -6.06 -5.19
C GLN A 84 22.00 -5.92 -6.59
N ARG A 85 22.59 -6.99 -7.15
CA ARG A 85 23.29 -6.95 -8.44
C ARG A 85 22.33 -6.75 -9.61
N ASN A 86 21.10 -7.23 -9.47
CA ASN A 86 20.09 -7.21 -10.53
C ASN A 86 19.11 -6.04 -10.40
N LEU A 87 19.24 -5.20 -9.35
CA LEU A 87 18.30 -4.13 -9.06
C LEU A 87 18.33 -3.03 -10.12
N ALA A 88 19.52 -2.61 -10.56
CA ALA A 88 19.68 -1.57 -11.59
C ALA A 88 19.03 -1.99 -12.92
N GLU A 89 19.32 -3.21 -13.37
CA GLU A 89 18.76 -3.76 -14.61
C GLU A 89 17.23 -3.85 -14.56
N TYR A 90 16.67 -4.21 -13.40
CA TYR A 90 15.22 -4.23 -13.20
C TYR A 90 14.60 -2.83 -13.38
N PHE A 91 15.17 -1.81 -12.74
CA PHE A 91 14.65 -0.44 -12.88
C PHE A 91 14.77 0.10 -14.31
N GLU A 92 15.88 -0.17 -15.01
CA GLU A 92 16.06 0.26 -16.40
C GLU A 92 14.99 -0.34 -17.32
N LYS A 93 14.65 -1.62 -17.13
CA LYS A 93 13.60 -2.30 -17.91
C LYS A 93 12.21 -1.74 -17.61
N GLU A 94 11.86 -1.56 -16.34
CA GLU A 94 10.53 -1.12 -15.94
C GLU A 94 10.28 0.36 -16.23
N VAL A 95 11.27 1.25 -16.04
CA VAL A 95 11.15 2.68 -16.37
C VAL A 95 10.95 2.89 -17.87
N SER A 96 11.55 2.05 -18.72
CA SER A 96 11.32 2.12 -20.17
C SER A 96 9.92 1.67 -20.60
N LEU A 97 9.16 1.00 -19.72
CA LEU A 97 7.80 0.52 -19.98
C LEU A 97 6.72 1.40 -19.33
N MET A 98 7.11 2.33 -18.45
CA MET A 98 6.21 3.31 -17.89
C MET A 98 5.94 4.43 -18.92
N PRO A 99 4.68 4.74 -19.26
CA PRO A 99 4.41 5.97 -19.98
C PRO A 99 4.92 7.15 -19.14
N ALA A 100 5.57 8.12 -19.78
CA ALA A 100 5.97 9.35 -19.11
C ALA A 100 4.71 9.96 -18.45
N ASP A 101 4.72 10.12 -17.13
CA ASP A 101 3.61 10.68 -16.37
C ASP A 101 3.22 12.04 -16.98
N THR A 102 2.09 12.10 -17.66
CA THR A 102 1.35 13.34 -17.86
C THR A 102 0.67 13.68 -16.54
N ASP A 103 1.31 14.56 -15.78
CA ASP A 103 0.75 15.50 -14.79
C ASP A 103 -0.44 15.02 -13.94
N GLN A 104 -0.18 14.70 -12.67
CA GLN A 104 -0.91 15.29 -11.54
C GLN A 104 0.04 15.53 -10.36
N GLU A 105 0.70 16.70 -10.37
CA GLU A 105 1.18 17.31 -9.13
C GLU A 105 0.03 17.44 -8.14
N SER A 106 0.09 16.71 -7.03
CA SER A 106 -0.71 17.05 -5.85
C SER A 106 -0.06 18.28 -5.18
N PRO A 107 -0.81 19.31 -4.79
CA PRO A 107 -0.20 20.55 -4.30
C PRO A 107 0.61 20.30 -3.03
N LYS A 108 1.94 20.46 -3.12
CA LYS A 108 2.77 20.74 -1.95
C LYS A 108 2.48 22.17 -1.50
N GLN A 109 1.69 22.34 -0.44
CA GLN A 109 1.89 23.42 0.55
C GLN A 109 0.83 23.40 1.66
N ALA A 110 1.31 23.25 2.90
CA ALA A 110 1.05 24.25 3.94
C ALA A 110 2.14 24.15 5.00
N THR A 111 3.23 24.88 4.76
CA THR A 111 4.09 25.39 5.83
C THR A 111 3.29 26.40 6.65
N ARG A 112 3.17 26.21 7.97
CA ARG A 112 3.01 27.25 9.00
C ARG A 112 3.51 26.61 10.31
N ALA A 113 4.70 26.94 10.80
CA ALA A 113 5.12 28.17 11.49
C ALA A 113 4.50 28.31 12.90
N ALA A 114 5.41 28.25 13.89
CA ALA A 114 5.31 28.60 15.32
C ALA A 114 4.42 27.71 16.21
#